data_AF-A0A3D4A812-F1
#
_entry.id   AF-A0A3D4A812-F1
#
_cell.length_a   1.000
_cell.length_b   1.000
_cell.length_c   1.000
_cell.angle_alpha   90.00
_cell.angle_beta   90.00
_cell.angle_gamma   90.00
#
_symmetry.space_group_name_H-M   'P 1'
#
loop_
_entity.id
_entity.type
_entity.pdbx_description
1 polymer ?
#
loop_
_entity_poly.entity_id
_entity_poly.type
_entity_poly.pdbx_seq_one_letter_code
_entity_poly.pdbx_strand_id
1 'polypeptide(L)' 'YVEENLSARDIIAHGFDEKTVRWVQRRVDLNEYKREQAAPGLKVTSRAFGVGRRMPIAQKYVD' A
#
# COMPACT_ATOMS: atom_id res chain seq x y z
N TYR A 1 -1.88 -0.62 6.78
CA TYR A 1 -2.27 -0.26 5.39
C TYR A 1 -2.30 -1.47 4.49
N VAL A 2 -1.17 -2.15 4.23
CA VAL A 2 -1.13 -3.27 3.26
C VAL A 2 -1.66 -4.57 3.86
N GLU A 3 -0.95 -5.16 4.85
CA GLU A 3 -1.30 -6.48 5.36
C GLU A 3 -2.62 -6.50 6.12
N GLU A 4 -2.77 -5.62 7.11
CA GLU A 4 -3.96 -5.51 7.96
C GLU A 4 -5.09 -4.68 7.32
N ASN A 5 -4.92 -4.17 6.10
CA ASN A 5 -5.92 -3.35 5.40
C ASN A 5 -6.44 -2.10 6.14
N LEU A 6 -5.72 -1.62 7.15
CA LEU A 6 -6.10 -0.41 7.90
C LEU A 6 -6.07 0.85 7.03
N SER A 7 -7.01 1.77 7.25
CA SER A 7 -7.01 3.10 6.63
C SER A 7 -5.89 3.98 7.19
N ALA A 8 -5.56 5.08 6.51
CA ALA A 8 -4.59 6.04 7.03
C ALA A 8 -5.03 6.63 8.38
N ARG A 9 -6.34 6.89 8.54
CA ARG A 9 -6.92 7.40 9.79
C ARG A 9 -6.74 6.40 10.93
N ASP A 10 -6.99 5.12 10.68
CA ASP A 10 -6.81 4.08 11.71
C ASP A 10 -5.33 3.97 12.12
N ILE A 11 -4.41 4.08 11.17
CA ILE A 11 -2.97 4.04 11.47
C ILE A 11 -2.58 5.27 12.29
N ILE A 12 -3.07 6.47 11.95
CA ILE A 12 -2.83 7.67 12.75
C ILE A 12 -3.39 7.52 14.17
N ALA A 13 -4.58 6.91 14.32
CA ALA A 13 -5.19 6.63 15.61
C ALA A 13 -4.37 5.66 16.49
N HIS A 14 -3.53 4.81 15.89
CA HIS A 14 -2.55 3.99 16.62
C HIS A 14 -1.33 4.79 17.13
N GLY A 15 -1.27 6.10 16.92
CA GLY A 15 -0.24 6.99 17.44
C GLY A 15 0.93 7.26 16.49
N PHE A 16 0.82 6.86 15.22
CA PHE A 16 1.83 7.19 14.21
C PHE A 16 1.69 8.63 13.70
N ASP A 17 2.81 9.27 13.38
CA ASP A 17 2.83 10.63 12.84
C ASP A 17 2.08 10.72 11.50
N GLU A 18 1.13 11.66 11.42
CA GLU A 18 0.25 11.81 10.24
C GLU A 18 1.03 12.09 8.96
N LYS A 19 2.05 12.97 9.01
CA LYS A 19 2.82 13.32 7.82
C LYS A 19 3.52 12.08 7.26
N THR A 20 4.08 11.27 8.15
CA THR A 20 4.74 10.02 7.80
C THR A 20 3.75 9.01 7.22
N VAL A 21 2.60 8.79 7.86
CA VAL A 21 1.57 7.84 7.38
C VAL A 21 1.11 8.21 5.98
N ARG A 22 0.72 9.47 5.76
CA ARG A 22 0.26 9.94 4.44
C ARG A 22 1.36 9.88 3.38
N TRP A 23 2.60 10.18 3.76
CA TRP A 23 3.74 10.07 2.87
C TRP A 23 3.96 8.62 2.41
N VAL A 24 3.94 7.66 3.35
CA VAL A 24 4.08 6.22 3.03
C VAL A 24 2.92 5.74 2.17
N GLN A 25 1.67 6.03 2.55
CA GLN A 25 0.48 5.61 1.78
C GLN A 25 0.57 6.08 0.32
N ARG A 26 0.83 7.38 0.12
CA ARG A 26 0.97 7.96 -1.21
C ARG A 26 2.10 7.29 -2.01
N ARG A 27 3.22 6.98 -1.37
CA ARG A 27 4.34 6.29 -2.03
C ARG A 27 3.99 4.86 -2.39
N VAL A 28 3.25 4.15 -1.55
CA VAL A 28 2.73 2.83 -1.92
C VAL A 28 1.89 2.99 -3.18
N ASP A 29 0.83 3.79 -3.15
CA ASP A 29 -0.13 3.88 -4.26
C ASP A 29 0.49 4.37 -5.58
N LEU A 30 1.41 5.35 -5.54
CA LEU A 30 2.05 5.88 -6.75
C LEU A 30 3.03 4.90 -7.41
N ASN A 31 3.49 3.87 -6.70
CA ASN A 31 4.48 2.91 -7.23
C ASN A 31 3.83 1.57 -7.67
N GLU A 32 2.51 1.48 -7.80
CA GLU A 32 1.86 0.26 -8.36
C GLU A 32 2.43 -0.10 -9.73
N TYR A 33 2.62 0.89 -10.61
CA TYR A 33 3.16 0.67 -11.94
C TYR A 33 4.53 -0.01 -11.94
N LYS A 34 5.37 0.25 -10.92
CA LYS A 34 6.68 -0.39 -10.76
C LYS A 34 6.55 -1.83 -10.28
N ARG A 35 5.56 -2.10 -9.42
CA ARG A 35 5.34 -3.45 -8.87
C ARG A 35 4.82 -4.42 -9.91
N GLU A 36 4.01 -3.95 -10.85
CA GLU A 36 3.54 -4.76 -11.98
C GLU A 36 4.68 -5.16 -12.94
N GLN A 37 5.81 -4.45 -12.90
CA GLN A 37 7.01 -4.75 -13.68
C GLN A 37 8.06 -5.55 -12.89
N ALA A 38 7.81 -5.83 -11.61
CA ALA A 38 8.76 -6.55 -10.77
C ALA A 38 8.81 -8.04 -11.17
N ALA A 39 9.99 -8.65 -11.06
CA ALA A 39 10.13 -10.08 -11.25
C ALA A 39 9.28 -10.86 -10.22
N PRO A 40 8.81 -12.08 -10.56
CA PRO A 40 8.09 -12.92 -9.61
C PRO A 40 8.90 -13.19 -8.35
N GLY A 41 8.24 -13.15 -7.19
CA GLY A 41 8.83 -13.48 -5.89
C GLY A 41 7.97 -14.48 -5.12
N LEU A 42 8.58 -15.20 -4.18
CA LEU A 42 7.86 -16.13 -3.31
C LEU A 42 6.96 -15.36 -2.33
N LYS A 43 5.69 -15.76 -2.23
CA LYS A 43 4.75 -15.21 -1.26
C LYS A 43 4.96 -15.88 0.10
N VAL A 44 5.33 -15.11 1.12
CA VAL A 44 5.48 -15.58 2.51
C VAL A 44 4.54 -14.89 3.50
N THR A 45 3.85 -13.82 3.11
CA THR A 45 2.88 -13.10 3.95
C THR A 45 1.44 -13.27 3.44
N SER A 46 0.45 -12.98 4.28
CA SER A 46 -0.97 -13.11 3.96
C SER A 46 -1.35 -12.28 2.72
N ARG A 47 -0.77 -11.08 2.60
CA ARG A 47 -1.06 -10.09 1.56
C ARG A 47 0.22 -9.44 1.00
N ALA A 48 0.95 -10.23 0.23
CA ALA A 48 2.12 -9.74 -0.53
C ALA A 48 1.72 -8.89 -1.74
N PHE A 49 2.62 -7.99 -2.16
CA PHE A 49 2.48 -7.24 -3.41
C PHE A 49 2.43 -8.18 -4.63
N GLY A 50 1.68 -7.78 -5.67
CA GLY A 50 1.42 -8.59 -6.86
C GLY A 50 0.17 -9.47 -6.67
N VAL A 51 0.33 -10.80 -6.73
CA VAL A 51 -0.81 -11.74 -6.69
C VAL A 51 -1.66 -11.59 -5.42
N GLY A 52 -1.04 -11.24 -4.29
CA GLY A 52 -1.74 -11.07 -3.00
C GLY A 52 -2.49 -9.75 -2.85
N ARG A 53 -2.24 -8.74 -3.68
CA ARG A 53 -2.88 -7.42 -3.62
C ARG A 53 -2.90 -6.79 -5.01
N ARG A 54 -4.09 -6.76 -5.62
CA ARG A 54 -4.31 -6.10 -6.92
C ARG A 54 -4.92 -4.72 -6.71
N MET A 55 -4.22 -3.70 -7.21
CA MET A 55 -4.70 -2.31 -7.20
C MET A 55 -4.59 -1.73 -8.61
N PRO A 56 -5.50 -0.82 -8.99
CA PRO A 56 -5.39 -0.14 -10.28
C PRO A 56 -4.14 0.75 -10.32
N ILE A 57 -3.43 0.74 -11.46
CA ILE A 57 -2.29 1.64 -11.71
C ILE A 57 -2.79 3.08 -11.92
N ALA A 58 -3.80 3.26 -12.77
CA ALA A 58 -4.40 4.55 -13.05
C ALA A 58 -5.59 4.78 -12.12
N GLN A 59 -5.37 5.57 -11.06
CA GLN A 59 -6.37 5.90 -10.06
C GLN A 59 -6.20 7.33 -9.54
N LYS A 60 -7.27 7.89 -8.98
CA LYS A 60 -7.32 9.22 -8.30
C LYS A 60 -8.08 9.12 -6.99
N TYR A 61 -7.82 8.09 -6.19
CA TYR A 61 -8.35 7.98 -4.85
C TYR A 61 -7.90 9.19 -4.02
N VAL A 62 -8.85 9.78 -3.29
CA VAL A 62 -8.64 10.91 -2.40
C VAL A 62 -9.11 10.45 -1.03
N ASP A 63 -8.17 10.19 -0.13
CA ASP A 63 -8.41 9.78 1.25
C ASP A 63 -7.39 10.48 2.20
#